data_AF-A0A831TNZ1-F1
#
_entry.id   AF-A0A831TNZ1-F1
#
_cell.length_a   1.000
_cell.length_b   1.000
_cell.length_c   1.000
_cell.angle_alpha   90.00
_cell.angle_beta   90.00
_cell.angle_gamma   90.00
#
_symmetry.space_group_name_H-M   'P 1'
#
loop_
_entity.id
_entity.type
_entity.pdbx_description
1 polymer ?
#
loop_
_entity_poly.entity_id
_entity_poly.type
_entity_poly.pdbx_seq_one_letter_code
_entity_poly.pdbx_strand_id
1 'polypeptide(L)'
;ALPGGVGTLEELFEVWAWAQLGLHAKPCGVLNVEGYYDTLQAHVARMVAEGFLRPEHGAMVLFADDPEVLLGRFADYVPPPERWPALRPGTAPR
;
A
#
# COMPACT_ATOMS: atom_id res chain seq x y z
N ALA A 1 5.29 -3.06 -7.78
CA ALA A 1 4.83 -4.01 -8.80
C ALA A 1 4.88 -3.37 -10.17
N LEU A 2 5.51 -4.05 -11.12
CA LEU A 2 5.39 -3.79 -12.56
C LEU A 2 4.24 -4.66 -13.12
N PRO A 3 3.78 -4.47 -14.37
CA PRO A 3 2.80 -5.37 -14.99
C PRO A 3 3.22 -6.84 -14.86
N GLY A 4 2.30 -7.67 -14.39
CA GLY A 4 2.58 -9.07 -14.06
C GLY A 4 1.32 -9.84 -13.71
N GLY A 5 1.44 -11.16 -13.65
CA GLY A 5 0.32 -12.06 -13.38
C GLY A 5 0.02 -12.24 -11.90
N VAL A 6 -0.60 -13.38 -11.57
CA VAL A 6 -1.04 -13.72 -10.21
C VAL A 6 0.10 -13.66 -9.18
N GLY A 7 1.31 -14.14 -9.52
CA GLY A 7 2.45 -14.10 -8.60
C GLY A 7 2.84 -12.67 -8.19
N THR A 8 2.86 -11.74 -9.15
CA THR A 8 3.17 -10.33 -8.85
C THR A 8 2.10 -9.67 -7.98
N LEU A 9 0.83 -10.04 -8.18
CA LEU A 9 -0.27 -9.55 -7.33
C LEU A 9 -0.17 -10.13 -5.92
N GLU A 10 0.13 -11.42 -5.80
CA GLU A 10 0.30 -12.10 -4.52
C GLU A 10 1.42 -11.43 -3.69
N GLU A 11 2.60 -11.24 -4.29
CA GLU A 11 3.73 -10.53 -3.66
C GLU A 11 3.35 -9.09 -3.26
N LEU A 12 2.63 -8.36 -4.12
CA LEU A 12 2.16 -6.99 -3.83
C LEU A 12 1.23 -6.97 -2.62
N PHE A 13 0.25 -7.89 -2.56
CA PHE A 13 -0.71 -7.96 -1.47
C PHE A 13 -0.05 -8.42 -0.15
N GLU A 14 0.94 -9.30 -0.21
CA GLU A 14 1.70 -9.73 0.98
C GLU A 14 2.43 -8.53 1.61
N VAL A 15 3.25 -7.81 0.84
CA VAL A 15 3.98 -6.66 1.37
C VAL A 15 3.03 -5.54 1.81
N TRP A 16 1.91 -5.34 1.11
CA TRP A 16 0.91 -4.36 1.54
C TRP A 16 0.26 -4.76 2.88
N ALA A 17 -0.08 -6.04 3.06
CA ALA A 17 -0.62 -6.53 4.32
C ALA A 17 0.37 -6.35 5.48
N TRP A 18 1.66 -6.62 5.27
CA TRP A 18 2.70 -6.36 6.27
C TRP A 18 2.81 -4.89 6.64
N ALA A 19 2.69 -4.00 5.66
CA ALA A 19 2.64 -2.55 5.89
C ALA A 19 1.44 -2.17 6.78
N GLN A 20 0.26 -2.72 6.51
CA GLN A 20 -0.95 -2.48 7.32
C GLN A 20 -0.81 -3.00 8.77
N LEU A 21 -0.04 -4.08 8.97
CA LEU A 21 0.28 -4.63 10.28
C LEU A 21 1.39 -3.85 11.01
N GLY A 22 2.03 -2.87 10.35
CA GLY A 22 3.14 -2.10 10.90
C GLY A 22 4.47 -2.85 10.93
N LEU A 23 4.61 -3.97 10.18
CA LEU A 23 5.85 -4.74 10.13
C LEU A 23 6.96 -4.03 9.33
N HIS A 24 6.59 -3.06 8.49
CA HIS A 24 7.52 -2.12 7.88
C HIS A 24 6.84 -0.78 7.60
N ALA A 25 7.68 0.24 7.36
CA ALA A 25 7.24 1.62 7.11
C ALA A 25 7.61 2.12 5.70
N LYS A 26 8.07 1.23 4.81
CA LYS A 26 8.47 1.54 3.43
C LYS A 26 7.25 1.74 2.52
N PRO A 27 7.32 2.60 1.48
CA PRO A 27 6.26 2.74 0.49
C PRO A 27 6.08 1.46 -0.34
N CYS A 28 4.84 1.18 -0.73
CA CYS A 28 4.50 0.20 -1.75
C CYS A 28 4.04 0.96 -3.01
N GLY A 29 4.48 0.53 -4.19
CA GLY A 29 4.11 1.22 -5.43
C GLY A 29 3.79 0.27 -6.58
N VAL A 30 2.90 0.72 -7.45
CA VAL A 30 2.44 0.05 -8.66
C VAL A 30 2.68 1.01 -9.83
N LEU A 31 3.49 0.57 -10.80
CA LEU A 31 3.67 1.29 -12.05
C LEU A 31 2.60 0.81 -13.05
N ASN A 32 1.65 1.68 -13.36
CA ASN A 32 0.49 1.40 -14.18
C ASN A 32 0.77 1.68 -15.67
N VAL A 33 1.66 0.86 -16.23
CA VAL A 33 2.06 0.98 -17.64
C VAL A 33 0.85 0.73 -18.55
N GLU A 34 0.53 1.69 -19.42
CA GLU A 34 -0.58 1.61 -20.39
C GLU A 34 -1.94 1.22 -19.77
N GLY A 35 -2.19 1.60 -18.51
CA GLY A 35 -3.45 1.32 -17.83
C GLY A 35 -3.63 -0.14 -17.37
N TYR A 36 -2.56 -0.95 -17.36
CA TYR A 36 -2.61 -2.38 -16.98
C TYR A 36 -3.30 -2.65 -15.64
N TYR A 37 -3.13 -1.75 -14.67
CA TYR A 37 -3.65 -1.83 -13.32
C TYR A 37 -4.86 -0.91 -13.05
N ASP A 38 -5.48 -0.30 -14.06
CA ASP A 38 -6.68 0.55 -13.88
C ASP A 38 -7.79 -0.19 -13.12
N THR A 39 -8.01 -1.46 -13.47
CA THR A 39 -9.03 -2.30 -12.81
C THR A 39 -8.65 -2.60 -11.37
N LEU A 40 -7.37 -2.81 -11.07
CA LEU A 40 -6.88 -3.02 -9.71
C LEU A 40 -7.06 -1.75 -8.87
N GLN A 41 -6.69 -0.59 -9.41
CA GLN A 41 -6.85 0.70 -8.73
C GLN A 41 -8.33 1.00 -8.45
N ALA A 42 -9.21 0.73 -9.42
CA ALA A 42 -10.65 0.85 -9.24
C ALA A 42 -11.19 -0.14 -8.19
N HIS A 43 -10.66 -1.37 -8.16
CA HIS A 43 -11.02 -2.37 -7.15
C HIS A 43 -10.61 -1.91 -5.74
N VAL A 44 -9.42 -1.34 -5.58
CA VAL A 44 -8.97 -0.75 -4.30
C VAL A 44 -9.90 0.37 -3.87
N ALA A 45 -10.26 1.29 -4.78
CA ALA A 45 -11.21 2.35 -4.49
C ALA A 45 -12.59 1.80 -4.07
N ARG A 46 -13.05 0.72 -4.69
CA ARG A 46 -14.29 0.03 -4.29
C ARG A 46 -14.18 -0.59 -2.90
N MET A 47 -13.08 -1.27 -2.58
CA MET A 47 -12.87 -1.82 -1.23
C MET A 47 -12.96 -0.74 -0.16
N VAL A 48 -12.45 0.47 -0.44
CA VAL A 48 -12.59 1.62 0.44
C VAL A 48 -14.03 2.11 0.55
N ALA A 49 -14.71 2.29 -0.58
CA ALA A 49 -16.09 2.78 -0.62
C ALA A 49 -17.07 1.84 0.11
N GLU A 50 -16.85 0.53 0.03
CA GLU A 50 -17.68 -0.51 0.65
C GLU A 50 -17.28 -0.82 2.12
N GLY A 51 -16.24 -0.15 2.64
CA GLY A 51 -15.80 -0.30 4.03
C GLY A 51 -14.96 -1.55 4.33
N PHE A 52 -14.52 -2.29 3.31
CA PHE A 52 -13.61 -3.44 3.48
C PHE A 52 -12.14 -3.01 3.67
N LEU A 53 -11.80 -1.80 3.25
CA LEU A 53 -10.47 -1.23 3.41
C LEU A 53 -10.58 0.20 3.96
N ARG A 54 -9.74 0.55 4.93
CA ARG A 54 -9.72 1.93 5.43
C ARG A 54 -9.06 2.85 4.41
N PRO A 55 -9.51 4.11 4.25
CA PRO A 55 -8.93 5.04 3.28
C PRO A 55 -7.40 5.17 3.42
N GLU A 56 -6.91 5.26 4.65
CA GLU A 56 -5.48 5.38 4.94
C GLU A 56 -4.68 4.11 4.57
N HIS A 57 -5.31 2.93 4.58
CA HIS A 57 -4.67 1.69 4.13
C HIS A 57 -4.70 1.56 2.61
N GLY A 58 -5.79 2.01 1.97
CA GLY A 58 -5.90 2.17 0.52
C GLY A 58 -4.79 3.04 -0.05
N ALA A 59 -4.47 4.14 0.64
CA ALA A 59 -3.45 5.09 0.24
C ALA A 59 -1.99 4.60 0.43
N MET A 60 -1.76 3.44 1.07
CA MET A 60 -0.41 2.90 1.28
C MET A 60 0.22 2.35 0.00
N VAL A 61 -0.61 2.01 -1.01
CA VAL A 61 -0.13 1.57 -2.32
C VAL A 61 -0.27 2.73 -3.31
N LEU A 62 0.88 3.18 -3.79
CA LEU A 62 1.00 4.34 -4.69
C LEU A 62 0.89 3.87 -6.15
N PHE A 63 -0.11 4.35 -6.88
CA PHE A 63 -0.26 4.10 -8.31
C PHE A 63 0.24 5.30 -9.12
N ALA A 64 1.12 5.06 -10.11
CA ALA A 64 1.52 6.08 -11.07
C ALA A 64 1.82 5.43 -12.43
N ASP A 65 1.62 6.17 -13.50
CA ASP A 65 1.86 5.69 -14.88
C ASP A 65 3.30 5.99 -15.34
N ASP A 66 4.02 6.80 -14.57
CA ASP A 66 5.38 7.26 -14.85
C ASP A 66 6.33 6.89 -13.69
N PRO A 67 7.53 6.35 -13.98
CA PRO A 67 8.48 5.91 -12.96
C PRO A 67 9.05 7.06 -12.13
N GLU A 68 9.32 8.23 -12.72
CA GLU A 68 9.87 9.38 -11.99
C GLU A 68 8.84 9.92 -11.00
N VAL A 69 7.57 9.98 -11.41
CA VAL A 69 6.46 10.33 -10.52
C VAL A 69 6.34 9.34 -9.37
N LEU A 70 6.46 8.04 -9.65
CA LEU A 70 6.37 7.01 -8.61
C LEU A 70 7.53 7.13 -7.61
N LEU A 71 8.75 7.35 -8.10
CA LEU A 71 9.95 7.53 -7.28
C LEU A 71 9.88 8.82 -6.45
N GLY A 72 9.36 9.90 -7.01
CA GLY A 72 9.08 11.13 -6.26
C GLY A 72 8.12 10.88 -5.09
N ARG A 73 7.03 10.16 -5.34
CA ARG A 73 6.09 9.78 -4.27
C ARG A 73 6.70 8.85 -3.23
N PHE A 74 7.66 8.00 -3.61
CA PHE A 74 8.39 7.18 -2.64
C PHE A 74 9.26 8.03 -1.72
N ALA A 75 9.92 9.06 -2.25
CA ALA A 75 10.73 9.97 -1.46
C ALA A 75 9.90 10.78 -0.45
N ASP A 76 8.68 11.17 -0.84
CA ASP A 76 7.76 11.95 0.00
C ASP A 76 6.84 11.08 0.90
N TYR A 77 6.97 9.76 0.83
CA TYR A 77 6.04 8.85 1.50
C TYR A 77 6.15 8.93 3.03
N VAL A 78 4.99 9.10 3.68
CA VAL A 78 4.84 8.99 5.13
C VAL A 78 3.83 7.87 5.43
N PRO A 79 4.22 6.82 6.18
CA PRO A 79 3.31 5.74 6.52
C PRO A 79 2.18 6.26 7.44
N PRO A 80 0.95 5.70 7.34
CA PRO A 80 -0.12 6.02 8.26
C PRO A 80 0.29 5.62 9.69
N PRO A 81 -0.26 6.31 10.72
CA PRO A 81 0.01 5.97 12.10
C PRO A 81 -0.39 4.52 12.40
N GLU A 82 0.43 3.83 13.20
CA GLU A 82 0.21 2.43 13.54
C GLU A 82 -1.18 2.21 14.13
N ARG A 83 -1.88 1.19 13.61
CA ARG A 83 -3.19 0.77 14.09
C ARG A 83 -3.15 0.28 15.54
N TRP A 84 -2.01 -0.23 16.02
CA TRP A 84 -1.87 -0.83 17.34
C TRP A 84 -0.54 -0.48 18.03
N PRO A 85 -0.39 0.75 18.57
CA PRO A 85 0.84 1.17 19.22
C PRO A 85 1.27 0.28 20.40
N ALA A 86 0.29 -0.35 21.07
CA ALA A 86 0.46 -1.13 22.29
C ALA A 86 1.03 -2.55 22.09
N LEU A 87 1.18 -3.04 20.85
CA LEU A 87 1.76 -4.37 20.59
C LEU A 87 3.29 -4.34 20.47
N ARG A 88 3.94 -3.19 20.66
CA ARG A 88 5.40 -3.11 20.72
C ARG A 88 5.90 -3.68 22.05
N PRO A 89 6.78 -4.69 22.05
CA PRO A 89 7.48 -5.11 23.27
C PRO A 89 8.16 -3.89 23.92
N GLY A 90 7.74 -3.52 25.14
CA GLY A 90 8.30 -2.40 25.90
C GLY A 90 7.48 -1.10 25.94
N THR A 91 6.25 -1.07 25.40
CA THR A 91 5.37 0.13 25.45
C THR A 91 4.22 0.05 26.46
N ALA A 92 4.21 -0.96 27.35
CA ALA A 92 3.24 -0.99 28.43
C ALA A 92 3.45 0.21 29.39
N PRO A 93 2.39 0.96 29.75
CA PRO A 93 2.50 1.97 30.80
C PRO A 93 2.91 1.26 32.10
N ARG A 94 3.92 1.83 32.78
CA ARG A 94 4.31 1.42 34.13
C ARG A 94 3.20 1.71 35.12
#